data_AF-A0A558QUT0-F1
#
_entry.id   AF-A0A558QUT0-F1
#
_cell.length_a   1.000
_cell.length_b   1.000
_cell.length_c   1.000
_cell.angle_alpha   90.00
_cell.angle_beta   90.00
_cell.angle_gamma   90.00
#
_symmetry.space_group_name_H-M   'P 1'
#
loop_
_entity.id
_entity.type
_entity.pdbx_description
1 polymer ?
#
loop_
_entity_poly.entity_id
_entity_poly.type
_entity_poly.pdbx_seq_one_letter_code
_entity_poly.pdbx_strand_id
1 'polypeptide(L)'
;MPSDTTESSIASAATSAIDVGVKVSEIALASGVVVGARLWLIGAALRNPFSGDYRELGRMVPEKVFALAQSGIALVDRIGAAQRDMMAQMVDSENLIVGGVPTPATLVKLATETGKRGTRAMMWPLTTSDAALAPVHRTVTSNARRLGNAARKAA
;
A
#
# COMPACT_ATOMS: atom_id res chain seq x y z
N MET A 1 -29.58 16.72 3.00
CA MET A 1 -28.72 16.12 4.04
C MET A 1 -27.45 15.56 3.42
N PRO A 2 -26.34 16.33 3.36
CA PRO A 2 -25.03 15.88 2.87
C PRO A 2 -23.95 15.73 3.97
N SER A 3 -24.31 15.82 5.26
CA SER A 3 -23.36 15.80 6.38
C SER A 3 -22.75 14.42 6.66
N ASP A 4 -23.57 13.36 6.69
CA ASP A 4 -23.13 12.02 7.14
C ASP A 4 -22.06 11.37 6.25
N THR A 5 -22.12 11.60 4.93
CA THR A 5 -21.13 11.06 3.98
C THR A 5 -19.79 11.76 4.05
N THR A 6 -19.80 13.03 4.47
CA THR A 6 -18.58 13.84 4.57
C THR A 6 -17.83 13.48 5.86
N GLU A 7 -18.55 13.32 6.97
CA GLU A 7 -17.98 12.93 8.26
C GLU A 7 -17.39 11.51 8.22
N SER A 8 -18.10 10.55 7.61
CA SER A 8 -17.59 9.18 7.46
C SER A 8 -16.37 9.10 6.55
N SER A 9 -16.34 9.92 5.49
CA SER A 9 -15.18 10.05 4.59
C SER A 9 -13.96 10.59 5.34
N ILE A 10 -14.12 11.65 6.14
CA ILE A 10 -13.02 12.26 6.90
C ILE A 10 -12.48 11.29 7.96
N ALA A 11 -13.36 10.57 8.66
CA ALA A 11 -12.95 9.55 9.63
C ALA A 11 -12.10 8.45 8.96
N SER A 12 -12.55 7.94 7.79
CA SER A 12 -11.78 6.94 7.03
C SER A 12 -10.45 7.47 6.47
N ALA A 13 -10.39 8.77 6.18
CA ALA A 13 -9.16 9.47 5.79
C ALA A 13 -8.15 9.49 6.92
N ALA A 14 -8.61 9.89 8.11
CA ALA A 14 -7.78 9.95 9.30
C ALA A 14 -7.22 8.56 9.65
N THR A 15 -8.04 7.51 9.63
CA THR A 15 -7.55 6.15 9.93
C THR A 15 -6.53 5.68 8.89
N SER A 16 -6.77 5.93 7.60
CA SER A 16 -5.82 5.54 6.54
C SER A 16 -4.48 6.29 6.67
N ALA A 17 -4.52 7.57 7.05
CA ALA A 17 -3.31 8.35 7.26
C ALA A 17 -2.51 7.85 8.48
N ILE A 18 -3.21 7.49 9.57
CA ILE A 18 -2.59 6.89 10.75
C ILE A 18 -1.93 5.56 10.40
N ASP A 19 -2.63 4.68 9.66
CA ASP A 19 -2.10 3.37 9.24
C ASP A 19 -0.83 3.51 8.40
N VAL A 20 -0.82 4.44 7.44
CA VAL A 20 0.37 4.75 6.64
C VAL A 20 1.51 5.23 7.53
N GLY A 21 1.24 6.15 8.47
CA GLY A 21 2.24 6.65 9.41
C GLY A 21 2.85 5.53 10.26
N VAL A 22 2.01 4.68 10.85
CA VAL A 22 2.44 3.52 11.64
C VAL A 22 3.31 2.57 10.80
N LYS A 23 2.88 2.23 9.57
CA LYS A 23 3.66 1.37 8.68
C LYS A 23 5.03 1.95 8.36
N VAL A 24 5.12 3.25 8.10
CA VAL A 24 6.41 3.93 7.85
C VAL A 24 7.31 3.86 9.07
N SER A 25 6.80 4.13 10.26
CA SER A 25 7.57 4.00 11.51
C SER A 25 8.05 2.57 11.76
N GLU A 26 7.18 1.57 11.55
CA GLU A 26 7.54 0.17 11.71
C GLU A 26 8.57 -0.29 10.67
N ILE A 27 8.47 0.17 9.42
CA ILE A 27 9.49 -0.06 8.39
C ILE A 27 10.84 0.50 8.85
N ALA A 28 10.87 1.74 9.36
CA ALA A 28 12.10 2.38 9.79
C ALA A 28 12.78 1.59 10.91
N LEU A 29 12.03 1.23 11.96
CA LEU A 29 12.53 0.45 13.09
C LEU A 29 13.00 -0.95 12.66
N ALA A 30 12.17 -1.68 11.90
CA ALA A 30 12.48 -3.02 11.45
C ALA A 30 13.66 -3.06 10.46
N SER A 31 13.82 -2.00 9.64
CA SER A 31 14.97 -1.86 8.74
C SER A 31 16.29 -1.80 9.50
N GLY A 32 16.35 -1.10 10.63
CA GLY A 32 17.54 -1.06 11.49
C GLY A 32 17.98 -2.45 11.96
N VAL A 33 17.02 -3.27 12.42
CA VAL A 33 17.27 -4.67 12.81
C VAL A 33 17.79 -5.50 11.63
N VAL A 34 17.14 -5.38 10.48
CA VAL A 34 17.50 -6.13 9.27
C VAL A 34 18.91 -5.74 8.79
N VAL A 35 19.21 -4.44 8.71
CA VAL A 35 20.53 -3.95 8.26
C VAL A 35 21.62 -4.42 9.22
N GLY A 36 21.44 -4.23 10.53
CA GLY A 36 22.43 -4.65 11.53
C GLY A 36 22.74 -6.14 11.45
N ALA A 37 21.71 -7.00 11.42
CA ALA A 37 21.90 -8.45 11.31
C ALA A 37 22.59 -8.85 9.99
N ARG A 38 22.25 -8.19 8.87
CA ARG A 38 22.83 -8.51 7.56
C ARG A 38 24.29 -8.07 7.43
N LEU A 39 24.65 -6.92 8.00
CA LEU A 39 26.05 -6.48 8.06
C LEU A 39 26.90 -7.50 8.84
N TRP A 40 26.36 -8.06 9.93
CA TRP A 40 27.04 -9.12 10.66
C TRP A 40 27.22 -10.40 9.83
N LEU A 41 26.17 -10.87 9.14
CA LEU A 41 26.24 -12.05 8.27
C LEU A 41 27.26 -11.87 7.12
N ILE A 42 27.25 -10.70 6.49
CA ILE A 42 28.22 -10.35 5.44
C ILE A 42 29.63 -10.34 6.00
N GLY A 43 29.85 -9.68 7.15
CA GLY A 43 31.14 -9.64 7.82
C GLY A 43 31.66 -11.02 8.21
N ALA A 44 30.78 -11.89 8.71
CA ALA A 44 31.11 -13.28 9.06
C ALA A 44 31.55 -14.07 7.82
N ALA A 45 30.82 -13.96 6.71
CA ALA A 45 31.18 -14.62 5.45
C ALA A 45 32.47 -14.06 4.81
N LEU A 46 32.76 -12.77 4.98
CA LEU A 46 34.03 -12.18 4.54
C LEU A 46 35.22 -12.67 5.37
N ARG A 47 35.03 -12.85 6.68
CA ARG A 47 36.08 -13.35 7.59
C ARG A 47 36.34 -14.85 7.41
N ASN A 48 35.27 -15.64 7.20
CA ASN A 48 35.37 -17.06 6.90
C ASN A 48 34.37 -17.44 5.79
N PRO A 49 34.81 -17.45 4.53
CA PRO A 49 33.95 -17.81 3.41
C PRO A 49 33.36 -19.20 3.54
N PHE A 50 34.10 -20.20 4.04
CA PHE A 50 33.61 -21.58 4.09
C PHE A 50 32.50 -21.81 5.13
N SER A 51 32.26 -20.87 6.04
CA SER A 51 31.21 -20.96 7.06
C SER A 51 30.14 -19.88 6.94
N GLY A 52 30.07 -19.16 5.82
CA GLY A 52 29.07 -18.12 5.60
C GLY A 52 27.64 -18.68 5.48
N ASP A 53 26.65 -17.97 6.02
CA ASP A 53 25.23 -18.28 5.77
C ASP A 53 24.81 -17.78 4.38
N TYR A 54 25.26 -18.49 3.35
CA TYR A 54 24.96 -18.17 1.96
C TYR A 54 23.48 -18.33 1.60
N ARG A 55 22.74 -19.11 2.40
CA ARG A 55 21.29 -19.23 2.25
C ARG A 55 20.62 -17.91 2.60
N GLU A 56 21.00 -17.27 3.69
CA GLU A 56 20.45 -15.96 4.06
C GLU A 56 20.98 -14.84 3.16
N LEU A 57 22.25 -14.88 2.74
CA LEU A 57 22.82 -13.94 1.76
C LEU A 57 22.09 -14.01 0.42
N GLY A 58 21.83 -15.22 -0.09
CA GLY A 58 21.13 -15.43 -1.35
C GLY A 58 19.68 -14.95 -1.35
N ARG A 59 19.05 -14.81 -0.18
CA ARG A 59 17.67 -14.29 -0.04
C ARG A 59 17.59 -12.77 -0.09
N MET A 60 18.68 -12.06 0.20
CA MET A 60 18.62 -10.62 0.48
C MET A 60 18.16 -9.77 -0.71
N VAL A 61 18.55 -10.14 -1.93
CA VAL A 61 18.18 -9.42 -3.15
C VAL A 61 16.80 -9.85 -3.65
N PRO A 62 16.51 -11.16 -3.83
CA PRO A 62 15.18 -11.59 -4.27
C PRO A 62 14.04 -11.04 -3.40
N GLU A 63 14.20 -11.01 -2.07
CA GLU A 63 13.17 -10.45 -1.18
C GLU A 63 12.84 -8.99 -1.48
N LYS A 64 13.84 -8.16 -1.81
CA LYS A 64 13.61 -6.74 -2.16
C LYS A 64 12.91 -6.61 -3.50
N VAL A 65 13.34 -7.41 -4.48
CA VAL A 65 12.73 -7.44 -5.82
C VAL A 65 11.27 -7.90 -5.73
N PHE A 66 10.98 -8.96 -5.00
CA PHE A 66 9.62 -9.45 -4.81
C PHE A 66 8.73 -8.45 -4.07
N ALA A 67 9.23 -7.82 -3.00
CA ALA A 67 8.47 -6.79 -2.30
C ALA A 67 8.15 -5.60 -3.20
N LEU A 68 9.15 -5.13 -3.97
CA LEU A 68 8.97 -4.02 -4.91
C LEU A 68 7.99 -4.38 -6.05
N ALA A 69 8.09 -5.60 -6.60
CA ALA A 69 7.18 -6.08 -7.63
C ALA A 69 5.73 -6.15 -7.11
N GLN A 70 5.51 -6.66 -5.89
CA GLN A 70 4.19 -6.69 -5.26
C GLN A 70 3.64 -5.27 -5.02
N SER A 71 4.48 -4.34 -4.59
CA SER A 71 4.11 -2.93 -4.45
C SER A 71 3.71 -2.32 -5.80
N GLY A 72 4.44 -2.64 -6.87
CA GLY A 72 4.14 -2.20 -8.23
C GLY A 72 2.80 -2.74 -8.73
N ILE A 73 2.51 -4.02 -8.52
CA ILE A 73 1.22 -4.64 -8.86
C ILE A 73 0.08 -3.93 -8.12
N ALA A 74 0.23 -3.72 -6.80
CA ALA A 74 -0.76 -3.01 -6.00
C ALA A 74 -1.00 -1.58 -6.51
N LEU A 75 0.04 -0.88 -6.95
CA LEU A 75 -0.09 0.45 -7.53
C LEU A 75 -0.84 0.43 -8.87
N VAL A 76 -0.52 -0.52 -9.76
CA VAL A 76 -1.21 -0.69 -11.04
C VAL A 76 -2.70 -0.96 -10.83
N ASP A 77 -3.05 -1.81 -9.87
CA ASP A 77 -4.46 -2.09 -9.54
C ASP A 77 -5.21 -0.83 -9.08
N ARG A 78 -4.56 0.02 -8.27
CA ARG A 78 -5.13 1.30 -7.80
C ARG A 78 -5.28 2.33 -8.90
N ILE A 79 -4.32 2.40 -9.82
CA ILE A 79 -4.40 3.25 -11.02
C ILE A 79 -5.54 2.77 -11.91
N GLY A 80 -5.65 1.46 -12.15
CA GLY A 80 -6.72 0.88 -12.95
C GLY A 80 -8.11 1.13 -12.34
N ALA A 81 -8.23 1.07 -11.01
CA ALA A 81 -9.47 1.41 -10.32
C ALA A 81 -9.86 2.89 -10.52
N ALA A 82 -8.90 3.81 -10.39
CA ALA A 82 -9.14 5.23 -10.62
C ALA A 82 -9.52 5.55 -12.07
N GLN A 83 -8.87 4.88 -13.04
CA GLN A 83 -9.21 5.01 -14.46
C GLN A 83 -10.64 4.53 -14.76
N ARG A 84 -11.08 3.41 -14.15
CA ARG A 84 -12.46 2.94 -14.28
C ARG A 84 -13.48 3.94 -13.73
N ASP A 85 -13.20 4.55 -12.58
CA ASP A 85 -14.05 5.58 -12.00
C ASP A 85 -14.15 6.82 -12.91
N MET A 86 -13.01 7.24 -13.50
CA MET A 86 -12.95 8.35 -14.44
C MET A 86 -13.77 8.06 -15.72
N MET A 87 -13.62 6.87 -16.30
CA MET A 87 -14.38 6.46 -17.48
C MET A 87 -15.88 6.37 -17.19
N ALA A 88 -16.27 5.85 -16.02
CA ALA A 88 -17.68 5.80 -15.62
C ALA A 88 -18.28 7.21 -15.48
N GLN A 89 -17.51 8.18 -14.99
CA GLN A 89 -17.94 9.57 -14.93
C GLN A 89 -18.10 10.20 -16.32
N MET A 90 -17.23 9.88 -17.28
CA MET A 90 -17.36 10.31 -18.67
C MET A 90 -18.64 9.78 -19.31
N VAL A 91 -18.93 8.48 -19.15
CA VAL A 91 -20.16 7.84 -19.66
C VAL A 91 -21.41 8.47 -19.03
N ASP A 92 -21.40 8.70 -17.72
CA ASP A 92 -22.52 9.37 -17.06
C ASP A 92 -22.75 10.80 -17.58
N SER A 93 -21.66 11.51 -17.88
CA SER A 93 -21.72 12.88 -18.42
C SER A 93 -22.24 12.89 -19.85
N GLU A 94 -21.80 11.95 -20.69
CA GLU A 94 -22.31 11.75 -22.05
C GLU A 94 -23.81 11.44 -22.04
N ASN A 95 -24.25 10.51 -21.18
CA ASN A 95 -25.65 10.14 -21.06
C ASN A 95 -26.55 11.31 -20.65
N LEU A 96 -26.05 12.27 -19.86
CA LEU A 96 -26.79 13.48 -19.53
C LEU A 96 -26.87 14.47 -20.70
N ILE A 97 -25.84 14.54 -21.54
CA ILE A 97 -25.79 15.45 -22.69
C ILE A 97 -26.65 14.91 -23.85
N VAL A 98 -26.62 13.59 -24.08
CA VAL A 98 -27.28 12.94 -25.23
C VAL A 98 -28.68 12.40 -24.88
N GLY A 99 -28.92 12.02 -23.63
CA GLY A 99 -30.09 11.23 -23.20
C GLY A 99 -31.39 12.00 -22.94
N GLY A 100 -31.47 13.30 -23.23
CA GLY A 100 -32.66 14.13 -22.96
C GLY A 100 -32.85 14.46 -21.47
N VAL A 101 -34.05 14.90 -21.08
CA VAL A 101 -34.34 15.33 -19.70
C VAL A 101 -34.25 14.13 -18.74
N PRO A 102 -33.32 14.13 -17.76
CA PRO A 102 -33.15 13.01 -16.85
C PRO A 102 -34.37 12.83 -15.93
N THR A 103 -34.74 11.58 -15.64
CA THR A 103 -35.75 11.31 -14.62
C THR A 103 -35.25 11.70 -13.22
N PRO A 104 -36.13 12.06 -12.27
CA PRO A 104 -35.73 12.34 -10.89
C PRO A 104 -34.94 11.20 -10.24
N ALA A 105 -35.29 9.94 -10.54
CA ALA A 105 -34.57 8.77 -10.04
C ALA A 105 -33.14 8.69 -10.59
N THR A 106 -32.95 9.00 -11.87
CA THR A 106 -31.61 9.08 -12.49
C THR A 106 -30.75 10.15 -11.83
N LEU A 107 -31.32 11.32 -11.54
CA LEU A 107 -30.61 12.42 -10.87
C LEU A 107 -30.14 12.05 -9.47
N VAL A 108 -31.00 11.40 -8.67
CA VAL A 108 -30.63 10.94 -7.32
C VAL A 108 -29.52 9.90 -7.36
N LYS A 109 -29.61 8.93 -8.28
CA LYS A 109 -28.57 7.91 -8.48
C LYS A 109 -27.25 8.56 -8.87
N LEU A 110 -27.27 9.48 -9.83
CA LEU A 110 -26.07 10.17 -10.30
C LEU A 110 -25.44 11.02 -9.20
N ALA A 111 -26.23 11.77 -8.43
CA ALA A 111 -25.74 12.57 -7.31
C ALA A 111 -25.06 11.69 -6.25
N THR A 112 -25.67 10.54 -5.95
CA THR A 112 -25.12 9.57 -4.99
C THR A 112 -23.81 8.97 -5.47
N GLU A 113 -23.75 8.51 -6.73
CA GLU A 113 -22.53 7.92 -7.30
C GLU A 113 -21.42 8.94 -7.51
N THR A 114 -21.76 10.17 -7.88
CA THR A 114 -20.79 11.28 -7.99
C THR A 114 -20.19 11.61 -6.62
N GLY A 115 -21.01 11.65 -5.56
CA GLY A 115 -20.52 11.81 -4.20
C GLY A 115 -19.54 10.71 -3.79
N LYS A 116 -19.89 9.44 -4.03
CA LYS A 116 -19.00 8.30 -3.74
C LYS A 116 -17.70 8.35 -4.53
N ARG A 117 -17.74 8.71 -5.82
CA ARG A 117 -16.54 8.88 -6.66
C ARG A 117 -15.66 10.02 -6.15
N GLY A 118 -16.27 11.15 -5.76
CA GLY A 118 -15.55 12.28 -5.15
C GLY A 118 -14.80 11.87 -3.88
N THR A 119 -15.46 11.15 -2.98
CA THR A 119 -14.82 10.57 -1.78
C THR A 119 -13.68 9.63 -2.15
N ARG A 120 -13.86 8.71 -3.10
CA ARG A 120 -12.79 7.79 -3.55
C ARG A 120 -11.60 8.54 -4.14
N ALA A 121 -11.84 9.57 -4.96
CA ALA A 121 -10.79 10.40 -5.54
C ALA A 121 -10.00 11.15 -4.45
N MET A 122 -10.70 11.73 -3.46
CA MET A 122 -10.06 12.40 -2.32
C MET A 122 -9.21 11.43 -1.49
N MET A 123 -9.68 10.19 -1.34
CA MET A 123 -9.01 9.12 -0.61
C MET A 123 -7.92 8.39 -1.39
N TRP A 124 -7.79 8.65 -2.69
CA TRP A 124 -6.89 7.91 -3.57
C TRP A 124 -5.42 7.98 -3.13
N PRO A 125 -4.85 9.14 -2.75
CA PRO A 125 -3.44 9.19 -2.33
C PRO A 125 -3.16 8.32 -1.10
N LEU A 126 -4.06 8.33 -0.12
CA LEU A 126 -3.90 7.58 1.13
C LEU A 126 -4.03 6.07 0.88
N THR A 127 -5.10 5.66 0.21
CA THR A 127 -5.37 4.23 -0.07
C THR A 127 -4.36 3.63 -1.04
N THR A 128 -3.80 4.43 -1.94
CA THR A 128 -2.72 4.01 -2.85
C THR A 128 -1.39 3.90 -2.12
N SER A 129 -1.06 4.87 -1.27
CA SER A 129 0.16 4.81 -0.44
C SER A 129 0.13 3.61 0.50
N ASP A 130 -1.01 3.36 1.13
CA ASP A 130 -1.21 2.20 2.00
C ASP A 130 -0.98 0.86 1.26
N ALA A 131 -1.60 0.72 0.09
CA ALA A 131 -1.48 -0.47 -0.74
C ALA A 131 -0.05 -0.67 -1.27
N ALA A 132 0.62 0.42 -1.65
CA ALA A 132 2.00 0.38 -2.15
C ALA A 132 3.00 0.03 -1.04
N LEU A 133 2.78 0.49 0.20
CA LEU A 133 3.67 0.23 1.33
C LEU A 133 3.46 -1.15 1.96
N ALA A 134 2.26 -1.73 1.89
CA ALA A 134 1.93 -2.97 2.57
C ALA A 134 2.88 -4.16 2.24
N PRO A 135 3.31 -4.40 0.98
CA PRO A 135 4.25 -5.48 0.69
C PRO A 135 5.66 -5.24 1.26
N VAL A 136 6.14 -4.00 1.23
CA VAL A 136 7.42 -3.60 1.81
C VAL A 136 7.38 -3.76 3.33
N HIS A 137 6.36 -3.22 3.97
CA HIS A 137 6.12 -3.33 5.41
C HIS A 137 6.12 -4.79 5.88
N ARG A 138 5.33 -5.65 5.23
CA ARG A 138 5.25 -7.09 5.55
C ARG A 138 6.62 -7.78 5.40
N THR A 139 7.35 -7.46 4.35
CA THR A 139 8.66 -8.07 4.08
C THR A 139 9.68 -7.65 5.12
N VAL A 140 9.79 -6.35 5.41
CA VAL A 140 10.76 -5.82 6.36
C VAL A 140 10.47 -6.32 7.78
N THR A 141 9.21 -6.29 8.23
CA THR A 141 8.81 -6.78 9.56
C THR A 141 9.04 -8.30 9.71
N SER A 142 8.69 -9.09 8.69
CA SER A 142 8.95 -10.53 8.67
C SER A 142 10.46 -10.83 8.73
N ASN A 143 11.26 -10.08 7.98
CA ASN A 143 12.72 -10.20 7.98
C ASN A 143 13.31 -9.83 9.35
N ALA A 144 12.87 -8.72 9.96
CA ALA A 144 13.31 -8.30 11.28
C ALA A 144 13.00 -9.38 12.34
N ARG A 145 11.79 -9.96 12.30
CA ARG A 145 11.40 -11.06 13.18
C ARG A 145 12.28 -12.30 12.97
N ARG A 146 12.50 -12.70 11.72
CA ARG A 146 13.32 -13.87 11.38
C ARG A 146 14.77 -13.69 11.85
N LEU A 147 15.38 -12.55 11.53
CA LEU A 147 16.77 -12.25 11.87
C LEU A 147 16.95 -12.06 13.38
N GLY A 148 16.00 -11.39 14.05
CA GLY A 148 16.01 -11.27 15.51
C GLY A 148 15.86 -12.62 16.23
N ASN A 149 15.04 -13.55 15.70
CA ASN A 149 14.95 -14.92 16.21
C ASN A 149 16.24 -15.71 15.98
N ALA A 150 16.88 -15.55 14.83
CA ALA A 150 18.15 -16.22 14.53
C ALA A 150 19.26 -15.74 15.46
N ALA A 151 19.38 -14.42 15.68
CA ALA A 151 20.35 -13.84 16.60
C ALA A 151 20.17 -14.36 18.04
N ARG A 152 18.93 -14.43 18.53
CA ARG A 152 18.62 -14.98 19.86
C ARG A 152 18.98 -16.46 20.02
N LYS A 153 18.94 -17.25 18.95
CA LYS A 153 19.33 -18.68 19.00
C LYS A 153 20.83 -18.90 18.97
N ALA A 154 21.60 -17.90 18.54
CA ALA A 154 23.05 -17.96 18.42
C ALA A 154 23.78 -17.37 19.64
N ALA A 155 23.04 -16.71 20.55
CA ALA A 155 23.50 -16.21 21.84
C ALA A 155 23.28 -17.28 22.92
#